data_AF-A0A9R1QDH1-F1
#
_entry.id   AF-A0A9R1QDH1-F1
#
_cell.length_a   1.000
_cell.length_b   1.000
_cell.length_c   1.000
_cell.angle_alpha   90.00
_cell.angle_beta   90.00
_cell.angle_gamma   90.00
#
_symmetry.space_group_name_H-M   'P 1'
#
loop_
_entity.id
_entity.type
_entity.pdbx_description
1 polymer ?
#
loop_
_entity_poly.entity_id
_entity_poly.type
_entity_poly.pdbx_seq_one_letter_code
_entity_poly.pdbx_strand_id
1 'polypeptide(L)'
;METPLTVQIVEFNTKVMQEELKKLGLKVNHHEANITFLKSEIYAIEESIADLTIKRGKKFVASSNGTSVQEAEQRTIESICNQDKTAASLICQLKKRHSAQISTMPMMKDILGVVATLGKTNDDNLSSLLSEYLGIDNMLGLVCKTYDGIKSLETYGTEGNIDKKSGIHGLGGSIGKFLHGRFTVFCLENIRPFSGEVVIDDPQRYLMLRKPRLPNGESPPGFLGFAVNMILMDQAYLSCLTPHGHGLRETLFYSLFSHLQVYKTTADLRRAIPFINDGAVSLDGGILRPNGSFCLGDRYTNMQLIPLHLTLMMTIQCLSFCLF
;
A
#
# COMPACT_ATOMS: atom_id res chain seq x y z
N MET A 1 65.06 54.39 9.24
CA MET A 1 65.64 53.07 8.90
C MET A 1 64.75 52.48 7.82
N GLU A 2 65.24 52.42 6.58
CA GLU A 2 64.52 51.77 5.49
C GLU A 2 64.45 50.27 5.75
N THR A 3 63.28 49.66 5.55
CA THR A 3 63.11 48.22 5.69
C THR A 3 64.00 47.49 4.66
N PRO A 4 64.74 46.44 5.07
CA PRO A 4 65.61 45.72 4.15
C PRO A 4 64.82 45.21 2.93
N LEU A 5 65.40 45.35 1.74
CA LEU A 5 64.77 44.96 0.46
C LEU A 5 64.22 43.52 0.48
N THR A 6 64.90 42.61 1.19
CA THR A 6 64.48 41.23 1.43
C THR A 6 63.15 41.12 2.20
N VAL A 7 62.91 41.99 3.18
CA VAL A 7 61.64 42.02 3.95
C VAL A 7 60.48 42.47 3.06
N GLN A 8 60.72 43.49 2.22
CA GLN A 8 59.71 44.00 1.29
C GLN A 8 59.30 42.95 0.22
N ILE A 9 60.27 42.16 -0.28
CA ILE A 9 60.01 41.06 -1.22
C ILE A 9 59.17 39.95 -0.55
N VAL A 10 59.48 39.59 0.69
CA VAL A 10 58.73 38.57 1.45
C VAL A 10 57.30 39.05 1.73
N GLU A 11 57.11 40.31 2.12
CA GLU A 11 55.78 40.91 2.31
C GLU A 11 54.96 40.92 1.03
N PHE A 12 55.57 41.28 -0.11
CA PHE A 12 54.92 41.25 -1.41
C PHE A 12 54.48 39.84 -1.80
N ASN A 13 55.38 38.86 -1.73
CA ASN A 13 55.08 37.46 -2.05
C ASN A 13 54.01 36.86 -1.12
N THR A 14 54.03 37.23 0.16
CA THR A 14 53.02 36.79 1.14
C THR A 14 51.62 37.33 0.77
N LYS A 15 51.52 38.60 0.36
CA LYS A 15 50.26 39.18 -0.10
C LYS A 15 49.73 38.49 -1.35
N VAL A 16 50.60 38.22 -2.33
CA VAL A 16 50.22 37.49 -3.56
C VAL A 16 49.68 36.10 -3.21
N MET A 17 50.38 35.35 -2.36
CA MET A 17 49.91 34.02 -1.91
C MET A 17 48.58 34.08 -1.14
N GLN A 18 48.37 35.11 -0.31
CA GLN A 18 47.09 35.30 0.39
C GLN A 18 45.92 35.57 -0.57
N GLU A 19 46.14 36.38 -1.60
CA GLU A 19 45.13 36.65 -2.63
C GLU A 19 44.82 35.39 -3.45
N GLU A 20 45.83 34.61 -3.82
CA GLU A 20 45.62 33.33 -4.51
C GLU A 20 44.88 32.32 -3.64
N LEU A 21 45.22 32.22 -2.35
CA LEU A 21 44.51 31.35 -1.40
C LEU A 21 43.04 31.77 -1.26
N LYS A 22 42.77 33.08 -1.18
CA LYS A 22 41.40 33.61 -1.14
C LYS A 22 40.63 33.28 -2.40
N LYS A 23 41.26 33.41 -3.58
CA LYS A 23 40.67 33.03 -4.87
C LYS A 23 40.39 31.54 -4.95
N LEU A 24 41.28 30.70 -4.40
CA LEU A 24 41.07 29.25 -4.32
C LEU A 24 39.92 28.92 -3.37
N GLY A 25 39.82 29.56 -2.21
CA GLY A 25 38.71 29.39 -1.28
C GLY A 25 37.35 29.75 -1.90
N LEU A 26 37.29 30.84 -2.67
CA LEU A 26 36.08 31.20 -3.42
C LEU A 26 35.71 30.14 -4.46
N LYS A 27 36.69 29.55 -5.16
CA LYS A 27 36.44 28.44 -6.09
C LYS A 27 35.93 27.19 -5.37
N VAL A 28 36.49 26.84 -4.22
CA VAL A 28 36.03 25.69 -3.42
C VAL A 28 34.58 25.89 -2.98
N ASN A 29 34.25 27.06 -2.43
CA ASN A 29 32.87 27.38 -2.02
C ASN A 29 31.90 27.31 -3.21
N HIS A 30 32.32 27.80 -4.39
CA HIS A 30 31.52 27.69 -5.61
C HIS A 30 31.29 26.23 -6.03
N HIS A 31 32.33 25.39 -5.94
CA HIS A 31 32.20 23.95 -6.23
C HIS A 31 31.32 23.23 -5.20
N GLU A 32 31.39 23.56 -3.90
CA GLU A 32 30.50 23.02 -2.87
C GLU A 32 29.03 23.40 -3.12
N ALA A 33 28.77 24.64 -3.51
CA ALA A 33 27.44 25.09 -3.90
C ALA A 33 26.93 24.31 -5.13
N ASN A 34 27.77 24.12 -6.15
CA ASN A 34 27.42 23.33 -7.34
C ASN A 34 27.16 21.86 -6.99
N ILE A 35 27.94 21.24 -6.11
CA ILE A 35 27.70 19.87 -5.64
C ILE A 35 26.36 19.78 -4.92
N THR A 36 26.04 20.75 -4.06
CA THR A 36 24.77 20.80 -3.32
C THR A 36 23.59 20.91 -4.29
N PHE A 37 23.69 21.76 -5.30
CA PHE A 37 22.70 21.90 -6.37
C PHE A 37 22.54 20.62 -7.20
N LEU A 38 23.64 20.00 -7.63
CA LEU A 38 23.58 18.76 -8.38
C LEU A 38 22.97 17.62 -7.57
N LYS A 39 23.22 17.55 -6.25
CA LYS A 39 22.56 16.60 -5.37
C LYS A 39 21.04 16.83 -5.31
N SER A 40 20.58 18.07 -5.22
CA SER A 40 19.13 18.35 -5.26
C SER A 40 18.49 17.95 -6.59
N GLU A 41 19.18 18.17 -7.71
CA GLU A 41 18.69 17.73 -9.03
C GLU A 41 18.66 16.20 -9.15
N ILE A 42 19.68 15.50 -8.65
CA ILE A 42 19.69 14.03 -8.58
C ILE A 42 18.48 13.54 -7.76
N TYR A 43 18.21 14.14 -6.60
CA TYR A 43 17.05 13.77 -5.79
C TYR A 43 15.72 13.99 -6.51
N ALA A 44 15.57 15.09 -7.24
CA ALA A 44 14.37 15.34 -8.04
C ALA A 44 14.19 14.29 -9.14
N ILE A 45 15.30 13.87 -9.78
CA ILE A 45 15.29 12.81 -10.79
C ILE A 45 14.96 11.45 -10.16
N GLU A 46 15.57 11.07 -9.04
CA GLU A 46 15.28 9.82 -8.34
C GLU A 46 13.83 9.73 -7.89
N GLU A 47 13.28 10.84 -7.39
CA GLU A 47 11.86 10.96 -7.05
C GLU A 47 10.97 10.74 -8.27
N SER A 48 11.32 11.37 -9.39
CA SER A 48 10.65 11.17 -10.68
C SER A 48 10.76 9.73 -11.20
N ILE A 49 11.92 9.08 -11.08
CA ILE A 49 12.14 7.68 -11.48
C ILE A 49 11.31 6.74 -10.62
N ALA A 50 11.24 6.95 -9.30
CA ALA A 50 10.41 6.13 -8.42
C ALA A 50 8.93 6.24 -8.80
N ASP A 51 8.45 7.47 -9.03
CA ASP A 51 7.07 7.73 -9.44
C ASP A 51 6.78 7.14 -10.83
N LEU A 52 7.73 7.26 -11.77
CA LEU A 52 7.67 6.62 -13.09
C LEU A 52 7.74 5.11 -13.00
N THR A 53 8.46 4.52 -12.04
CA THR A 53 8.54 3.07 -11.85
C THR A 53 7.23 2.52 -11.29
N ILE A 54 6.58 3.24 -10.38
CA ILE A 54 5.20 2.94 -9.94
C ILE A 54 4.24 3.03 -11.14
N LYS A 55 4.36 4.08 -11.96
CA LYS A 55 3.58 4.22 -13.21
C LYS A 55 3.92 3.14 -14.24
N ARG A 56 5.16 2.67 -14.36
CA ARG A 56 5.65 1.69 -15.34
C ARG A 56 5.51 0.24 -14.85
N GLY A 57 5.29 0.02 -13.57
CA GLY A 57 4.68 -1.21 -13.04
C GLY A 57 3.33 -1.51 -13.71
N LYS A 58 2.72 -0.53 -14.41
CA LYS A 58 1.63 -0.73 -15.37
C LYS A 58 2.02 -1.34 -16.74
N LYS A 59 3.29 -1.66 -17.00
CA LYS A 59 3.75 -2.12 -18.33
C LYS A 59 4.71 -3.32 -18.29
N PHE A 60 5.25 -3.72 -17.13
CA PHE A 60 6.40 -4.62 -17.11
C PHE A 60 6.35 -5.62 -15.93
N VAL A 61 5.40 -6.56 -15.95
CA VAL A 61 5.63 -7.90 -15.36
C VAL A 61 5.17 -8.93 -16.39
N ALA A 62 6.08 -9.25 -17.31
CA ALA A 62 6.05 -10.52 -18.00
C ALA A 62 6.78 -11.53 -17.12
N SER A 63 6.03 -12.37 -16.43
CA SER A 63 6.51 -13.69 -16.03
C SER A 63 5.38 -14.67 -16.30
N SER A 64 5.70 -15.65 -17.13
CA SER A 64 4.81 -16.70 -17.60
C SER A 64 4.23 -17.49 -16.45
N ASN A 65 2.90 -17.42 -16.31
CA ASN A 65 2.01 -18.56 -16.21
C ASN A 65 0.60 -18.05 -16.53
N GLY A 66 0.05 -18.53 -17.64
CA GLY A 66 -1.20 -18.05 -18.23
C GLY A 66 -2.40 -18.38 -17.36
N THR A 67 -2.74 -17.46 -16.47
CA THR A 67 -3.98 -17.49 -15.68
C THR A 67 -4.65 -16.14 -15.91
N SER A 68 -5.90 -16.13 -16.38
CA SER A 68 -6.60 -14.87 -16.66
C SER A 68 -6.87 -14.06 -15.37
N VAL A 69 -7.11 -12.75 -15.48
CA VAL A 69 -7.49 -11.90 -14.31
C VAL A 69 -8.70 -12.48 -13.57
N GLN A 70 -9.66 -13.05 -14.30
CA GLN A 70 -10.84 -13.71 -13.73
C GLN A 70 -10.48 -14.98 -12.95
N GLU A 71 -9.49 -15.75 -13.37
CA GLU A 71 -9.04 -16.93 -12.64
C GLU A 71 -8.31 -16.56 -11.33
N ALA A 72 -7.58 -15.44 -11.28
CA ALA A 72 -6.98 -14.94 -10.04
C ALA A 72 -8.05 -14.49 -9.03
N GLU A 73 -9.10 -13.83 -9.52
CA GLU A 73 -10.29 -13.47 -8.72
C GLU A 73 -10.94 -14.70 -8.13
N GLN A 74 -11.19 -15.68 -9.00
CA GLN A 74 -11.90 -16.89 -8.65
C GLN A 74 -11.13 -17.71 -7.61
N ARG A 75 -9.80 -17.80 -7.72
CA ARG A 75 -8.94 -18.45 -6.71
C ARG A 75 -9.02 -17.77 -5.34
N THR A 76 -9.05 -16.44 -5.30
CA THR A 76 -9.17 -15.69 -4.04
C THR A 76 -10.53 -15.96 -3.39
N ILE A 77 -11.60 -15.90 -4.18
CA ILE A 77 -12.97 -16.21 -3.72
C ILE A 77 -13.07 -17.66 -3.23
N GLU A 78 -12.44 -18.62 -3.92
CA GLU A 78 -12.39 -20.02 -3.50
C GLU A 78 -11.64 -20.21 -2.19
N SER A 79 -10.50 -19.54 -2.02
CA SER A 79 -9.75 -19.55 -0.76
C SER A 79 -10.59 -19.02 0.41
N ILE A 80 -11.36 -17.95 0.19
CA ILE A 80 -12.32 -17.43 1.17
C ILE A 80 -13.44 -18.44 1.42
N CYS A 81 -14.01 -19.04 0.38
CA CYS A 81 -15.12 -20.00 0.51
C CYS A 81 -14.70 -21.22 1.34
N ASN A 82 -13.45 -21.68 1.23
CA ASN A 82 -12.90 -22.78 2.00
C ASN A 82 -12.81 -22.49 3.51
N GLN A 83 -12.92 -21.22 3.94
CA GLN A 83 -13.04 -20.83 5.35
C GLN A 83 -14.49 -20.96 5.83
N ASP A 84 -15.01 -22.19 5.83
CA ASP A 84 -16.45 -22.52 5.82
C ASP A 84 -17.31 -21.92 6.96
N LYS A 85 -16.68 -21.48 8.05
CA LYS A 85 -17.33 -20.97 9.28
C LYS A 85 -17.28 -19.44 9.43
N THR A 86 -16.80 -18.73 8.40
CA THR A 86 -16.55 -17.29 8.47
C THR A 86 -17.65 -16.49 7.77
N ALA A 87 -17.86 -15.25 8.23
CA ALA A 87 -18.83 -14.33 7.62
C ALA A 87 -18.48 -14.04 6.14
N ALA A 88 -17.19 -13.88 5.83
CA ALA A 88 -16.70 -13.72 4.47
C ALA A 88 -17.04 -14.92 3.57
N SER A 89 -16.80 -16.16 4.02
CA SER A 89 -17.19 -17.36 3.27
C SER A 89 -18.69 -17.38 2.98
N LEU A 90 -19.51 -17.07 3.98
CA LEU A 90 -20.97 -16.99 3.81
C LEU A 90 -21.36 -15.97 2.74
N ILE A 91 -20.86 -14.74 2.83
CA ILE A 91 -21.16 -13.66 1.88
C ILE A 91 -20.68 -14.02 0.47
N CYS A 92 -19.45 -14.56 0.33
CA CYS A 92 -18.92 -15.00 -0.97
C CYS A 92 -19.77 -16.12 -1.59
N GLN A 93 -20.18 -17.11 -0.80
CA GLN A 93 -21.01 -18.21 -1.31
C GLN A 93 -22.42 -17.73 -1.69
N LEU A 94 -23.02 -16.84 -0.90
CA LEU A 94 -24.30 -16.22 -1.23
C LEU A 94 -24.18 -15.44 -2.54
N LYS A 95 -23.16 -14.59 -2.71
CA LYS A 95 -22.91 -13.85 -3.96
C LYS A 95 -22.72 -14.79 -5.15
N LYS A 96 -22.03 -15.93 -4.96
CA LYS A 96 -21.81 -16.92 -6.03
C LYS A 96 -23.08 -17.67 -6.44
N ARG A 97 -23.93 -18.07 -5.48
CA ARG A 97 -25.09 -18.95 -5.73
C ARG A 97 -26.43 -18.20 -5.92
N HIS A 98 -26.57 -17.02 -5.32
CA HIS A 98 -27.85 -16.31 -5.17
C HIS A 98 -27.75 -14.82 -5.51
N SER A 99 -26.83 -14.42 -6.40
CA SER A 99 -26.50 -13.02 -6.72
C SER A 99 -27.73 -12.13 -6.95
N ALA A 100 -28.69 -12.57 -7.78
CA ALA A 100 -29.88 -11.81 -8.13
C ALA A 100 -30.81 -11.57 -6.92
N GLN A 101 -30.97 -12.59 -6.06
CA GLN A 101 -31.87 -12.55 -4.91
C GLN A 101 -31.29 -11.65 -3.82
N ILE A 102 -30.01 -11.82 -3.50
CA ILE A 102 -29.37 -11.08 -2.41
C ILE A 102 -29.09 -9.61 -2.78
N SER A 103 -28.93 -9.29 -4.06
CA SER A 103 -28.70 -7.90 -4.51
C SER A 103 -29.88 -6.98 -4.23
N THR A 104 -31.07 -7.53 -3.99
CA THR A 104 -32.26 -6.75 -3.61
C THR A 104 -32.34 -6.48 -2.10
N MET A 105 -31.62 -7.27 -1.28
CA MET A 105 -31.66 -7.17 0.18
C MET A 105 -30.92 -5.91 0.66
N PRO A 106 -31.54 -5.04 1.48
CA PRO A 106 -30.92 -3.80 1.95
C PRO A 106 -29.55 -4.01 2.62
N MET A 107 -29.44 -4.99 3.52
CA MET A 107 -28.19 -5.35 4.20
C MET A 107 -27.06 -5.65 3.21
N MET A 108 -27.35 -6.40 2.15
CA MET A 108 -26.36 -6.82 1.16
C MET A 108 -25.92 -5.67 0.23
N LYS A 109 -26.77 -4.66 0.02
CA LYS A 109 -26.42 -3.45 -0.75
C LYS A 109 -25.41 -2.56 -0.03
N ASP A 110 -25.37 -2.64 1.30
CA ASP A 110 -24.42 -1.90 2.12
C ASP A 110 -23.04 -2.58 2.16
N ILE A 111 -22.99 -3.91 2.07
CA ILE A 111 -21.74 -4.68 2.01
C ILE A 111 -21.07 -4.50 0.64
N LEU A 112 -19.96 -3.75 0.61
CA LEU A 112 -19.12 -3.62 -0.57
C LEU A 112 -18.45 -4.96 -0.94
N GLY A 113 -17.86 -5.62 0.04
CA GLY A 113 -17.14 -6.87 -0.19
C GLY A 113 -16.36 -7.35 1.02
N VAL A 114 -15.46 -8.30 0.77
CA VAL A 114 -14.47 -8.80 1.73
C VAL A 114 -13.15 -8.10 1.43
N VAL A 115 -12.35 -7.71 2.43
CA VAL A 115 -11.07 -6.98 2.22
C VAL A 115 -10.19 -7.65 1.15
N ALA A 116 -10.03 -8.97 1.22
CA ALA A 116 -9.27 -9.76 0.24
C ALA A 116 -9.70 -9.60 -1.22
N THR A 117 -10.96 -9.26 -1.49
CA THR A 117 -11.50 -9.12 -2.85
C THR A 117 -11.52 -7.67 -3.34
N LEU A 118 -11.26 -6.69 -2.47
CA LEU A 118 -11.42 -5.26 -2.80
C LEU A 118 -10.13 -4.61 -3.31
N GLY A 119 -8.98 -5.21 -3.04
CA GLY A 119 -7.67 -4.74 -3.45
C GLY A 119 -6.94 -5.78 -4.27
N LYS A 120 -6.15 -5.31 -5.23
CA LYS A 120 -5.36 -6.16 -6.12
C LYS A 120 -3.88 -5.79 -6.05
N THR A 121 -2.98 -6.74 -6.27
CA THR A 121 -1.54 -6.49 -6.40
C THR A 121 -1.03 -7.11 -7.69
N ASN A 122 0.12 -6.65 -8.21
CA ASN A 122 0.71 -7.18 -9.43
C ASN A 122 1.76 -8.27 -9.18
N ASP A 123 2.03 -8.59 -7.91
CA ASP A 123 3.13 -9.47 -7.50
C ASP A 123 2.64 -10.42 -6.40
N ASP A 124 2.74 -11.73 -6.66
CA ASP A 124 2.27 -12.78 -5.75
C ASP A 124 2.98 -12.75 -4.39
N ASN A 125 4.29 -12.43 -4.40
CA ASN A 125 5.08 -12.38 -3.18
C ASN A 125 4.67 -11.19 -2.31
N LEU A 126 4.48 -10.01 -2.91
CA LEU A 126 3.94 -8.83 -2.24
C LEU A 126 2.52 -9.10 -1.73
N SER A 127 1.66 -9.73 -2.53
CA SER A 127 0.31 -10.12 -2.11
C SER A 127 0.34 -10.95 -0.84
N SER A 128 1.14 -12.03 -0.85
CA SER A 128 1.30 -12.91 0.31
C SER A 128 1.87 -12.16 1.52
N LEU A 129 2.89 -11.33 1.33
CA LEU A 129 3.51 -10.57 2.42
C LEU A 129 2.54 -9.56 3.06
N LEU A 130 1.73 -8.86 2.25
CA LEU A 130 0.72 -7.93 2.76
C LEU A 130 -0.42 -8.66 3.46
N SER A 131 -0.83 -9.83 2.99
CA SER A 131 -1.81 -10.67 3.68
C SER A 131 -1.30 -11.22 5.00
N GLU A 132 -0.03 -11.62 5.07
CA GLU A 132 0.64 -12.04 6.30
C GLU A 132 0.78 -10.87 7.29
N TYR A 133 1.09 -9.68 6.77
CA TYR A 133 1.04 -8.45 7.53
C TYR A 133 -0.37 -8.23 8.09
N LEU A 134 -1.42 -8.15 7.27
CA LEU A 134 -2.76 -7.85 7.80
C LEU A 134 -3.30 -8.92 8.75
N GLY A 135 -2.95 -10.18 8.53
CA GLY A 135 -3.52 -11.32 9.25
C GLY A 135 -4.91 -11.69 8.73
N ILE A 136 -5.29 -12.94 9.00
CA ILE A 136 -6.49 -13.56 8.42
C ILE A 136 -7.79 -12.85 8.80
N ASP A 137 -7.91 -12.36 10.04
CA ASP A 137 -9.13 -11.69 10.53
C ASP A 137 -9.42 -10.39 9.77
N ASN A 138 -8.37 -9.64 9.42
CA ASN A 138 -8.51 -8.43 8.62
C ASN A 138 -8.75 -8.76 7.14
N MET A 139 -8.06 -9.76 6.59
CA MET A 139 -8.25 -10.21 5.21
C MET A 139 -9.68 -10.73 4.96
N LEU A 140 -10.29 -11.37 5.96
CA LEU A 140 -11.68 -11.84 5.95
C LEU A 140 -12.69 -10.80 6.43
N GLY A 141 -12.26 -9.58 6.74
CA GLY A 141 -13.15 -8.53 7.20
C GLY A 141 -14.19 -8.16 6.14
N LEU A 142 -15.44 -7.98 6.56
CA LEU A 142 -16.49 -7.41 5.71
C LEU A 142 -16.34 -5.89 5.67
N VAL A 143 -16.66 -5.27 4.54
CA VAL A 143 -16.63 -3.82 4.38
C VAL A 143 -18.04 -3.31 4.11
N CYS A 144 -18.58 -2.55 5.05
CA CYS A 144 -19.88 -1.88 4.97
C CYS A 144 -19.70 -0.39 4.69
N LYS A 145 -20.65 0.20 3.96
CA LYS A 145 -20.65 1.64 3.67
C LYS A 145 -21.06 2.42 4.91
N THR A 146 -22.10 1.96 5.61
CA THR A 146 -22.76 2.73 6.67
C THR A 146 -22.81 1.99 8.00
N TYR A 147 -22.96 2.73 9.09
CA TYR A 147 -23.15 2.12 10.41
C TYR A 147 -24.48 1.35 10.52
N ASP A 148 -25.53 1.80 9.83
CA ASP A 148 -26.80 1.08 9.79
C ASP A 148 -26.69 -0.25 9.02
N GLY A 149 -25.83 -0.30 7.99
CA GLY A 149 -25.42 -1.56 7.38
C GLY A 149 -24.84 -2.54 8.39
N ILE A 150 -23.97 -2.09 9.29
CA ILE A 150 -23.41 -2.93 10.36
C ILE A 150 -24.50 -3.42 11.32
N LYS A 151 -25.39 -2.53 11.78
CA LYS A 151 -26.51 -2.94 12.65
C LYS A 151 -27.41 -3.98 12.00
N SER A 152 -27.55 -3.96 10.68
CA SER A 152 -28.34 -4.95 9.96
C SER A 152 -27.67 -6.33 9.88
N LEU A 153 -26.34 -6.42 10.04
CA LEU A 153 -25.62 -7.68 10.07
C LEU A 153 -25.90 -8.47 11.35
N GLU A 154 -25.94 -7.81 12.51
CA GLU A 154 -26.13 -8.47 13.80
C GLU A 154 -27.08 -7.67 14.68
N THR A 155 -28.15 -8.33 15.14
CA THR A 155 -29.09 -7.74 16.09
C THR A 155 -29.03 -8.48 17.42
N TYR A 156 -29.42 -7.80 18.49
CA TYR A 156 -29.42 -8.33 19.84
C TYR A 156 -30.85 -8.38 20.39
N GLY A 157 -31.15 -9.44 21.13
CA GLY A 157 -32.38 -9.55 21.91
C GLY A 157 -32.37 -8.63 23.13
N THR A 158 -33.46 -8.64 23.89
CA THR A 158 -33.65 -7.79 25.08
C THR A 158 -32.61 -8.03 26.19
N GLU A 159 -32.04 -9.23 26.24
CA GLU A 159 -31.01 -9.62 27.22
C GLU A 159 -29.58 -9.35 26.72
N GLY A 160 -29.41 -8.71 25.55
CA GLY A 160 -28.10 -8.49 24.92
C GLY A 160 -27.50 -9.72 24.23
N ASN A 161 -28.24 -10.84 24.18
CA ASN A 161 -27.85 -12.04 23.43
C ASN A 161 -28.03 -11.83 21.92
N ILE A 162 -27.10 -12.35 21.11
CA ILE A 162 -27.18 -12.30 19.64
C ILE A 162 -28.44 -13.05 19.17
N ASP A 163 -29.26 -12.38 18.36
CA ASP A 163 -30.39 -13.03 17.70
C ASP A 163 -29.90 -13.87 16.50
N LYS A 164 -29.87 -15.19 16.69
CA LYS A 164 -29.40 -16.14 15.67
C LYS A 164 -30.38 -16.30 14.48
N LYS A 165 -31.57 -15.69 14.54
CA LYS A 165 -32.59 -15.77 13.48
C LYS A 165 -32.56 -14.57 12.53
N SER A 166 -31.80 -13.52 12.85
CA SER A 166 -31.77 -12.27 12.10
C SER A 166 -30.42 -12.02 11.41
N GLY A 167 -30.39 -11.00 10.56
CA GLY A 167 -29.17 -10.50 9.92
C GLY A 167 -28.37 -11.60 9.21
N ILE A 168 -27.05 -11.55 9.39
CA ILE A 168 -26.13 -12.50 8.79
C ILE A 168 -26.26 -13.92 9.38
N HIS A 169 -26.67 -14.05 10.65
CA HIS A 169 -26.86 -15.35 11.31
C HIS A 169 -28.08 -16.08 10.74
N GLY A 170 -29.20 -15.37 10.57
CA GLY A 170 -30.41 -15.90 9.94
C GLY A 170 -30.17 -16.28 8.47
N LEU A 171 -29.40 -15.46 7.73
CA LEU A 171 -28.98 -15.80 6.37
C LEU A 171 -28.09 -17.04 6.31
N GLY A 172 -27.16 -17.18 7.26
CA GLY A 172 -26.36 -18.41 7.38
C GLY A 172 -27.26 -19.63 7.60
N GLY A 173 -28.16 -19.52 8.59
CA GLY A 173 -29.08 -20.60 8.95
C GLY A 173 -29.96 -21.07 7.78
N SER A 174 -30.42 -20.16 6.92
CA SER A 174 -31.26 -20.51 5.76
C SER A 174 -30.54 -21.34 4.69
N ILE A 175 -29.20 -21.30 4.65
CA ILE A 175 -28.38 -22.11 3.76
C ILE A 175 -27.58 -23.20 4.51
N GLY A 176 -27.94 -23.48 5.77
CA GLY A 176 -27.32 -24.52 6.59
C GLY A 176 -25.90 -24.18 7.08
N LYS A 177 -25.52 -22.91 7.08
CA LYS A 177 -24.21 -22.44 7.56
C LYS A 177 -24.33 -21.66 8.86
N PHE A 178 -23.58 -22.07 9.87
CA PHE A 178 -23.55 -21.36 11.14
C PHE A 178 -22.22 -20.65 11.32
N LEU A 179 -22.29 -19.34 11.59
CA LEU A 179 -21.11 -18.56 11.91
C LEU A 179 -20.61 -18.95 13.30
N HIS A 180 -19.29 -19.11 13.41
CA HIS A 180 -18.64 -19.40 14.67
C HIS A 180 -17.55 -18.36 14.95
N GLY A 181 -17.52 -17.86 16.18
CA GLY A 181 -16.55 -16.87 16.61
C GLY A 181 -16.90 -15.46 16.16
N ARG A 182 -15.94 -14.55 16.36
CA ARG A 182 -16.05 -13.15 15.97
C ARG A 182 -15.64 -12.98 14.52
N PHE A 183 -16.17 -11.96 13.87
CA PHE A 183 -15.74 -11.52 12.55
C PHE A 183 -15.57 -10.01 12.54
N THR A 184 -14.63 -9.54 11.71
CA THR A 184 -14.33 -8.11 11.60
C THR A 184 -15.25 -7.46 10.58
N VAL A 185 -15.76 -6.27 10.89
CA VAL A 185 -16.52 -5.44 9.96
C VAL A 185 -15.95 -4.02 9.97
N PHE A 186 -15.54 -3.55 8.81
CA PHE A 186 -15.07 -2.19 8.59
C PHE A 186 -16.23 -1.31 8.12
N CYS A 187 -16.49 -0.22 8.85
CA CYS A 187 -17.47 0.80 8.46
C CYS A 187 -16.75 1.94 7.74
N LEU A 188 -17.01 2.15 6.44
CA LEU A 188 -16.38 3.27 5.73
C LEU A 188 -16.77 4.63 6.32
N GLU A 189 -18.03 4.78 6.74
CA GLU A 189 -18.53 6.01 7.39
C GLU A 189 -17.77 6.36 8.68
N ASN A 190 -17.34 5.35 9.45
CA ASN A 190 -16.66 5.57 10.74
C ASN A 190 -15.13 5.54 10.64
N ILE A 191 -14.57 5.16 9.50
CA ILE A 191 -13.13 5.20 9.28
C ILE A 191 -12.70 6.65 9.09
N ARG A 192 -11.71 7.08 9.86
CA ARG A 192 -11.07 8.37 9.63
C ARG A 192 -10.30 8.31 8.30
N PRO A 193 -10.66 9.11 7.29
CA PRO A 193 -9.95 9.12 6.03
C PRO A 193 -8.56 9.72 6.20
N PHE A 194 -7.66 9.39 5.27
CA PHE A 194 -6.40 10.09 5.08
C PHE A 194 -6.67 11.58 4.86
N SER A 195 -6.01 12.41 5.66
CA SER A 195 -6.20 13.86 5.65
C SER A 195 -5.20 14.61 4.75
N GLY A 196 -4.33 13.89 4.05
CA GLY A 196 -3.36 14.49 3.13
C GLY A 196 -3.88 14.53 1.69
N GLU A 197 -2.99 14.92 0.78
CA GLU A 197 -3.31 15.11 -0.63
C GLU A 197 -3.24 13.79 -1.41
N VAL A 198 -4.01 13.71 -2.49
CA VAL A 198 -3.92 12.62 -3.47
C VAL A 198 -3.27 13.16 -4.74
N VAL A 199 -2.54 12.31 -5.46
CA VAL A 199 -1.89 12.68 -6.72
C VAL A 199 -2.97 13.06 -7.73
N ILE A 200 -2.95 14.32 -8.16
CA ILE A 200 -3.87 14.87 -9.16
C ILE A 200 -3.63 14.17 -10.50
N ASP A 201 -4.70 13.88 -11.24
CA ASP A 201 -4.71 13.23 -12.56
C ASP A 201 -4.12 11.81 -12.61
N ASP A 202 -3.89 11.14 -11.47
CA ASP A 202 -3.54 9.72 -11.47
C ASP A 202 -4.81 8.85 -11.48
N PRO A 203 -4.97 7.93 -12.45
CA PRO A 203 -6.16 7.09 -12.57
C PRO A 203 -6.29 6.03 -11.47
N GLN A 204 -5.30 5.85 -10.60
CA GLN A 204 -5.38 5.02 -9.39
C GLN A 204 -5.43 5.82 -8.10
N ARG A 205 -5.43 7.17 -8.19
CA ARG A 205 -5.59 8.13 -7.08
C ARG A 205 -4.67 7.82 -5.90
N TYR A 206 -3.37 7.71 -6.16
CA TYR A 206 -2.38 7.42 -5.11
C TYR A 206 -2.30 8.53 -4.05
N LEU A 207 -1.98 8.16 -2.82
CA LEU A 207 -1.80 9.10 -1.71
C LEU A 207 -0.43 9.78 -1.80
N MET A 208 -0.36 11.09 -1.58
CA MET A 208 0.89 11.85 -1.49
C MET A 208 1.51 11.69 -0.10
N LEU A 209 2.20 10.57 0.09
CA LEU A 209 2.90 10.25 1.33
C LEU A 209 4.35 10.73 1.28
N ARG A 210 4.82 11.36 2.36
CA ARG A 210 6.19 11.85 2.46
C ARG A 210 7.17 10.68 2.55
N LYS A 211 8.03 10.53 1.55
CA LYS A 211 9.08 9.50 1.50
C LYS A 211 10.08 9.71 2.66
N PRO A 212 10.56 8.64 3.32
CA PRO A 212 11.59 8.77 4.34
C PRO A 212 12.89 9.28 3.73
N ARG A 213 13.64 10.09 4.47
CA ARG A 213 14.94 10.64 4.02
C ARG A 213 16.00 10.50 5.12
N LEU A 214 17.20 10.12 4.70
CA LEU A 214 18.40 10.10 5.51
C LEU A 214 18.89 11.52 5.82
N PRO A 215 19.80 11.73 6.79
CA PRO A 215 20.34 13.06 7.11
C PRO A 215 21.03 13.77 5.94
N ASN A 216 21.51 13.02 4.94
CA ASN A 216 22.09 13.55 3.71
C ASN A 216 21.04 13.91 2.64
N GLY A 217 19.75 13.65 2.87
CA GLY A 217 18.64 13.90 1.96
C GLY A 217 18.27 12.73 1.04
N GLU A 218 19.09 11.68 0.98
CA GLU A 218 18.84 10.48 0.19
C GLU A 218 17.67 9.67 0.75
N SER A 219 16.99 8.92 -0.12
CA SER A 219 16.04 7.90 0.33
C SER A 219 16.80 6.74 1.00
N PRO A 220 16.30 6.15 2.10
CA PRO A 220 16.90 4.96 2.68
C PRO A 220 17.10 3.87 1.62
N PRO A 221 18.30 3.25 1.56
CA PRO A 221 18.57 2.18 0.60
C PRO A 221 17.50 1.08 0.66
N GLY A 222 17.08 0.63 -0.52
CA GLY A 222 16.10 -0.44 -0.66
C GLY A 222 14.65 -0.04 -0.38
N PHE A 223 14.32 1.21 -0.04
CA PHE A 223 12.93 1.67 0.04
C PHE A 223 12.26 1.62 -1.34
N LEU A 224 11.11 0.96 -1.43
CA LEU A 224 10.36 0.75 -2.68
C LEU A 224 9.07 1.58 -2.77
N GLY A 225 8.60 2.11 -1.64
CA GLY A 225 7.36 2.87 -1.56
C GLY A 225 6.47 2.45 -0.39
N PHE A 226 5.25 2.98 -0.38
CA PHE A 226 4.25 2.67 0.63
C PHE A 226 3.28 1.61 0.14
N ALA A 227 2.99 0.60 0.98
CA ALA A 227 2.14 -0.53 0.63
C ALA A 227 0.75 -0.10 0.17
N VAL A 228 0.16 0.92 0.81
CA VAL A 228 -1.16 1.47 0.43
C VAL A 228 -1.21 1.92 -1.02
N ASN A 229 -0.10 2.41 -1.61
CA ASN A 229 -0.03 2.82 -3.02
C ASN A 229 0.37 1.68 -3.97
N MET A 230 0.69 0.49 -3.45
CA MET A 230 0.95 -0.70 -4.25
C MET A 230 -0.30 -1.55 -4.50
N ILE A 231 -1.42 -1.20 -3.86
CA ILE A 231 -2.71 -1.85 -4.03
C ILE A 231 -3.45 -1.18 -5.18
N LEU A 232 -3.76 -1.96 -6.21
CA LEU A 232 -4.64 -1.55 -7.30
C LEU A 232 -6.09 -1.80 -6.93
N MET A 233 -6.99 -0.96 -7.47
CA MET A 233 -8.42 -1.08 -7.25
C MET A 233 -9.18 -0.80 -8.54
N ASP A 234 -10.37 -1.39 -8.63
CA ASP A 234 -11.31 -1.11 -9.71
C ASP A 234 -11.83 0.32 -9.60
N GLN A 235 -12.12 0.93 -10.75
CA GLN A 235 -12.52 2.34 -10.84
C GLN A 235 -13.71 2.69 -9.93
N ALA A 236 -14.63 1.73 -9.76
CA ALA A 236 -15.81 1.88 -8.90
C ALA A 236 -15.48 2.11 -7.41
N TYR A 237 -14.26 1.78 -6.98
CA TYR A 237 -13.82 1.88 -5.59
C TYR A 237 -12.87 3.06 -5.32
N LEU A 238 -12.51 3.82 -6.35
CA LEU A 238 -11.49 4.87 -6.26
C LEU A 238 -12.02 6.20 -5.71
N SER A 239 -13.33 6.46 -5.77
CA SER A 239 -13.94 7.71 -5.30
C SER A 239 -15.43 7.54 -5.00
N CYS A 240 -16.00 8.50 -4.29
CA CYS A 240 -17.45 8.62 -4.05
C CYS A 240 -18.10 7.42 -3.32
N LEU A 241 -17.34 6.75 -2.44
CA LEU A 241 -17.88 5.70 -1.55
C LEU A 241 -18.35 6.23 -0.20
N THR A 242 -17.93 7.44 0.16
CA THR A 242 -18.36 8.14 1.38
C THR A 242 -19.06 9.45 1.03
N PRO A 243 -19.85 10.06 1.94
CA PRO A 243 -20.49 11.36 1.71
C PRO A 243 -19.52 12.48 1.33
N HIS A 244 -18.25 12.36 1.76
CA HIS A 244 -17.18 13.33 1.49
C HIS A 244 -16.40 13.03 0.19
N GLY A 245 -16.85 12.06 -0.62
CA GLY A 245 -16.24 11.76 -1.91
C GLY A 245 -15.03 10.82 -1.86
N HIS A 246 -14.61 10.34 -0.69
CA HIS A 246 -13.45 9.44 -0.57
C HIS A 246 -13.71 8.04 -1.15
N GLY A 247 -12.65 7.41 -1.68
CA GLY A 247 -12.62 6.01 -2.11
C GLY A 247 -12.04 5.07 -1.05
N LEU A 248 -11.79 3.82 -1.42
CA LEU A 248 -11.22 2.80 -0.53
C LEU A 248 -9.75 3.07 -0.19
N ARG A 249 -8.99 3.76 -1.04
CA ARG A 249 -7.56 4.04 -0.77
C ARG A 249 -7.41 4.96 0.43
N GLU A 250 -8.10 6.08 0.40
CA GLU A 250 -8.06 7.11 1.42
C GLU A 250 -8.72 6.64 2.73
N THR A 251 -9.60 5.64 2.67
CA THR A 251 -10.32 5.12 3.84
C THR A 251 -9.79 3.76 4.29
N LEU A 252 -10.34 2.66 3.76
CA LEU A 252 -10.06 1.29 4.17
C LEU A 252 -8.58 0.93 4.08
N PHE A 253 -7.94 1.11 2.92
CA PHE A 253 -6.57 0.64 2.75
C PHE A 253 -5.56 1.52 3.49
N TYR A 254 -5.83 2.82 3.64
CA TYR A 254 -5.02 3.66 4.50
C TYR A 254 -5.22 3.33 5.99
N SER A 255 -6.40 2.93 6.45
CA SER A 255 -6.56 2.51 7.86
C SER A 255 -5.87 1.17 8.15
N LEU A 256 -5.82 0.27 7.16
CA LEU A 256 -5.17 -1.05 7.28
C LEU A 256 -3.64 -0.99 7.15
N PHE A 257 -3.13 -0.17 6.23
CA PHE A 257 -1.70 -0.11 5.91
C PHE A 257 -1.03 1.19 6.34
N SER A 258 -1.76 2.28 6.56
CA SER A 258 -1.24 3.59 6.98
C SER A 258 0.04 3.96 6.23
N HIS A 259 1.15 4.17 6.93
CA HIS A 259 2.46 4.49 6.35
C HIS A 259 3.37 3.25 6.21
N LEU A 260 2.81 2.04 6.07
CA LEU A 260 3.56 0.80 5.91
C LEU A 260 4.54 0.91 4.74
N GLN A 261 5.82 0.86 5.06
CA GLN A 261 6.91 0.97 4.09
C GLN A 261 7.29 -0.41 3.54
N VAL A 262 7.61 -0.47 2.24
CA VAL A 262 8.06 -1.71 1.59
C VAL A 262 9.52 -1.57 1.21
N TYR A 263 10.33 -2.57 1.58
CA TYR A 263 11.77 -2.62 1.33
C TYR A 263 12.17 -3.81 0.46
N LYS A 264 13.31 -3.68 -0.23
CA LYS A 264 13.86 -4.75 -1.06
C LYS A 264 14.33 -5.95 -0.24
N THR A 265 15.05 -5.70 0.86
CA THR A 265 15.61 -6.76 1.72
C THR A 265 15.38 -6.46 3.21
N THR A 266 15.46 -7.49 4.04
CA THR A 266 15.35 -7.38 5.50
C THR A 266 16.54 -6.56 6.05
N ALA A 267 17.71 -6.66 5.41
CA ALA A 267 18.88 -5.87 5.77
C ALA A 267 18.66 -4.37 5.51
N ASP A 268 18.04 -4.01 4.39
CA ASP A 268 17.65 -2.64 4.07
C ASP A 268 16.65 -2.10 5.09
N LEU A 269 15.59 -2.86 5.36
CA LEU A 269 14.57 -2.53 6.36
C LEU A 269 15.22 -2.25 7.73
N ARG A 270 16.10 -3.14 8.20
CA ARG A 270 16.79 -2.99 9.50
C ARG A 270 17.63 -1.72 9.58
N ARG A 271 18.33 -1.35 8.51
CA ARG A 271 19.09 -0.10 8.46
C ARG A 271 18.18 1.13 8.50
N ALA A 272 16.96 1.02 8.01
CA ALA A 272 16.03 2.13 7.91
C ALA A 272 15.09 2.30 9.13
N ILE A 273 15.17 1.43 10.15
CA ILE A 273 14.35 1.50 11.37
C ILE A 273 14.19 2.91 11.95
N PRO A 274 15.25 3.74 12.09
CA PRO A 274 15.12 5.09 12.63
C PRO A 274 14.21 6.04 11.83
N PHE A 275 13.88 5.68 10.58
CA PHE A 275 13.08 6.48 9.63
C PHE A 275 11.71 5.85 9.34
N ILE A 276 11.36 4.76 10.05
CA ILE A 276 10.07 4.08 9.94
C ILE A 276 9.18 4.56 11.09
N ASN A 277 8.08 5.24 10.75
CA ASN A 277 7.14 5.80 11.74
C ASN A 277 5.97 4.86 12.08
N ASP A 278 5.84 3.75 11.38
CA ASP A 278 4.70 2.85 11.43
C ASP A 278 5.23 1.41 11.29
N GLY A 279 4.65 0.57 10.45
CA GLY A 279 5.24 -0.72 10.08
C GLY A 279 6.22 -0.64 8.89
N ALA A 280 6.95 -1.73 8.68
CA ALA A 280 7.66 -2.00 7.43
C ALA A 280 7.62 -3.48 7.07
N VAL A 281 7.67 -3.80 5.78
CA VAL A 281 7.87 -5.16 5.28
C VAL A 281 9.01 -5.20 4.26
N SER A 282 9.65 -6.35 4.06
CA SER A 282 10.64 -6.55 3.01
C SER A 282 10.29 -7.72 2.10
N LEU A 283 10.66 -7.62 0.81
CA LEU A 283 10.30 -8.64 -0.18
C LEU A 283 10.91 -10.03 0.10
N ASP A 284 11.95 -10.12 0.91
CA ASP A 284 12.55 -11.36 1.40
C ASP A 284 11.90 -11.90 2.69
N GLY A 285 10.80 -11.31 3.16
CA GLY A 285 9.93 -11.85 4.22
C GLY A 285 10.02 -11.18 5.59
N GLY A 286 10.82 -10.12 5.75
CA GLY A 286 10.90 -9.38 7.00
C GLY A 286 9.63 -8.58 7.27
N ILE A 287 9.13 -8.62 8.52
CA ILE A 287 7.99 -7.81 8.96
C ILE A 287 8.33 -7.10 10.28
N LEU A 288 8.22 -5.78 10.28
CA LEU A 288 8.26 -4.89 11.43
C LEU A 288 6.86 -4.30 11.63
N ARG A 289 6.30 -4.49 12.82
CA ARG A 289 4.99 -3.96 13.20
C ARG A 289 5.12 -2.55 13.78
N PRO A 290 4.04 -1.75 13.76
CA PRO A 290 4.05 -0.38 14.27
C PRO A 290 4.37 -0.28 15.77
N ASN A 291 4.09 -1.35 16.53
CA ASN A 291 4.43 -1.46 17.95
C ASN A 291 5.89 -1.85 18.20
N GLY A 292 6.74 -1.88 17.17
CA GLY A 292 8.15 -2.26 17.24
C GLY A 292 8.42 -3.77 17.28
N SER A 293 7.39 -4.62 17.18
CA SER A 293 7.59 -6.08 17.16
C SER A 293 8.04 -6.58 15.79
N PHE A 294 8.90 -7.61 15.81
CA PHE A 294 9.36 -8.31 14.61
C PHE A 294 8.65 -9.66 14.48
N CYS A 295 8.27 -10.04 13.26
CA CYS A 295 7.88 -11.41 12.96
C CYS A 295 9.12 -12.20 12.53
N LEU A 296 9.44 -13.26 13.27
CA LEU A 296 10.59 -14.15 13.02
C LEU A 296 10.08 -15.58 12.83
N GLY A 297 10.85 -16.39 12.11
CA GLY A 297 10.50 -17.78 11.80
C GLY A 297 10.14 -17.98 10.32
N ASP A 298 9.80 -19.22 9.96
CA ASP A 298 9.44 -19.56 8.59
C ASP A 298 8.08 -18.96 8.21
N ARG A 299 7.97 -18.53 6.94
CA ARG A 299 6.72 -18.00 6.39
C ARG A 299 5.67 -19.11 6.31
N TYR A 300 4.42 -18.75 6.59
CA TYR A 300 3.30 -19.67 6.42
C TYR A 300 3.06 -19.97 4.94
N THR A 301 3.54 -21.13 4.47
CA THR A 301 3.26 -21.61 3.12
C THR A 301 1.88 -22.29 3.07
N ASN A 302 0.90 -21.63 2.47
CA ASN A 302 -0.22 -22.25 1.73
C ASN A 302 -1.35 -23.02 2.44
N MET A 303 -1.78 -22.67 3.66
CA MET A 303 -3.09 -23.20 4.13
C MET A 303 -4.00 -22.22 4.88
N GLN A 304 -3.48 -21.11 5.39
CA GLN A 304 -4.27 -20.12 6.13
C GLN A 304 -4.22 -18.71 5.53
N LEU A 305 -3.41 -18.51 4.49
CA LEU A 305 -3.23 -17.19 3.91
C LEU A 305 -4.20 -16.97 2.76
N ILE A 306 -4.93 -15.86 2.82
CA ILE A 306 -5.78 -15.41 1.72
C ILE A 306 -5.03 -14.24 1.09
N PRO A 307 -4.49 -14.40 -0.13
CA PRO A 307 -3.80 -13.31 -0.81
C PRO A 307 -4.78 -12.19 -1.17
N LEU A 308 -4.27 -10.97 -1.34
CA LEU A 308 -4.99 -9.98 -2.14
C LEU A 308 -5.09 -10.49 -3.58
N HIS A 309 -6.16 -10.13 -4.25
CA HIS A 309 -6.37 -10.49 -5.65
C HIS A 309 -5.14 -10.14 -6.52
N LEU A 310 -4.76 -10.99 -7.47
CA LEU A 310 -3.65 -10.68 -8.38
C LEU A 310 -4.16 -10.05 -9.67
N THR A 311 -3.64 -8.88 -10.06
CA THR A 311 -3.91 -8.30 -11.38
C THR A 311 -2.82 -8.75 -12.35
N LEU A 312 -3.21 -9.46 -13.42
CA LEU A 312 -2.35 -9.61 -14.58
C LEU A 312 -2.58 -8.46 -15.55
N MET A 313 -1.50 -7.85 -15.99
CA MET A 313 -1.56 -6.86 -17.06
C MET A 313 -1.65 -7.60 -18.39
N MET A 314 -2.82 -7.57 -19.03
CA MET A 314 -2.94 -8.06 -20.39
C MET A 314 -2.01 -7.26 -21.29
N THR A 315 -1.00 -7.92 -21.84
CA THR A 315 -0.23 -7.41 -22.96
C THR A 315 -1.18 -7.24 -24.15
N ILE A 316 -1.34 -6.00 -24.63
CA ILE A 316 -1.88 -5.75 -25.96
C ILE A 316 -0.86 -6.31 -26.94
N GLN A 317 -1.05 -7.56 -27.36
CA GLN A 317 -0.38 -8.10 -28.54
C GLN A 317 -1.28 -7.91 -29.76
N CYS A 318 -0.72 -7.23 -30.75
CA CYS A 318 -1.15 -7.15 -32.15
C CYS A 318 -2.39 -6.30 -32.48
N LEU A 319 -2.20 -4.98 -32.50
CA LEU A 319 -2.64 -4.19 -33.66
C LEU A 319 -1.59 -4.38 -34.77
N SER A 320 -1.83 -5.35 -35.65
CA SER A 320 -1.18 -5.39 -36.95
C SER A 320 -2.18 -5.85 -38.00
N PHE A 321 -2.43 -4.94 -38.94
CA PHE A 321 -2.93 -5.14 -40.30
C PHE A 321 -4.33 -5.76 -40.47
N CYS A 322 -5.32 -4.87 -40.60
CA CYS A 322 -6.25 -4.94 -41.73
C CYS A 322 -6.34 -3.54 -42.35
N LEU A 323 -5.46 -3.29 -43.32
CA LEU A 323 -5.69 -2.35 -44.40
C LEU A 323 -6.31 -3.17 -45.54
N PHE A 324 -7.62 -3.02 -45.70
CA PHE A 324 -8.35 -3.08 -46.97
C PHE A 324 -9.61 -2.23 -46.81
#